data_AF-A0A0F9E1U3-F1
#
_entry.id   AF-A0A0F9E1U3-F1
#
_cell.length_a   1.000
_cell.length_b   1.000
_cell.length_c   1.000
_cell.angle_alpha   90.00
_cell.angle_beta   90.00
_cell.angle_gamma   90.00
#
_symmetry.space_group_name_H-M   'P 1'
#
loop_
_entity.id
_entity.type
_entity.pdbx_description
1 polymer ?
#
loop_
_entity_poly.entity_id
_entity_poly.type
_entity_poly.pdbx_seq_one_letter_code
_entity_poly.pdbx_strand_id
1 'polypeptide(L)'
;GVDGAIQGVPEELADDAGLAYERFRWRMAKGLKDSALELMAQRSVSAEGLGRPSHWARERVDLAREKMLGGDVDQAYAIASTHWLEDGSRFADLEWLSGYLALTYLDQPERALEHFRRFRGAVATPISLGRAGYWEGRAHEALNDPEGARNAYAFGAEYQTSFYGLLAAERAGLPLDPLLTGKEVFPPLAESEFRNHSTLEAALLLQAAGERELAERFFVTLGESLSREEIGTLADLALRLGEPHLALMIAKQAARLGFEIAKSYYPVVELGVENMPVARELALSIARRESEFNPGVSSGVGASGLMQLMPGTAREVASLLDLPYSKERLFSDPSYNATLGSAYLAGLIKRFGNNPILVSAGYNAGPGRPLRWMRERGDPRTADVDMIDWIEHIPFDETRNYVMRVAESLPVYRARLSGKTGNTSFSKEIAGQ
;
A
#
# COMPACT_ATOMS: atom_id res chain seq x y z
N GLY A 1 27.34 34.80 -6.36
CA GLY A 1 26.13 33.99 -6.62
C GLY A 1 26.55 32.61 -7.08
N VAL A 2 25.59 31.71 -7.34
CA VAL A 2 25.88 30.30 -7.68
C VAL A 2 26.76 30.19 -8.92
N ASP A 3 26.55 31.03 -9.94
CA ASP A 3 27.36 31.04 -11.16
C ASP A 3 28.83 31.35 -10.89
N GLY A 4 29.13 32.29 -9.98
CA GLY A 4 30.49 32.62 -9.58
C GLY A 4 31.17 31.49 -8.78
N ALA A 5 30.41 30.72 -8.00
CA ALA A 5 30.94 29.55 -7.31
C ALA A 5 31.24 28.40 -8.31
N ILE A 6 30.39 28.21 -9.32
CA ILE A 6 30.59 27.23 -10.39
C ILE A 6 31.80 27.60 -11.25
N GLN A 7 31.97 28.88 -11.59
CA GLN A 7 33.14 29.37 -12.34
C GLN A 7 34.45 29.23 -11.56
N GLY A 8 34.38 29.16 -10.23
CA GLY A 8 35.54 28.94 -9.37
C GLY A 8 35.93 27.46 -9.18
N VAL A 9 35.17 26.52 -9.76
CA VAL A 9 35.53 25.10 -9.75
C VAL A 9 36.72 24.88 -10.71
N PRO A 10 37.76 24.12 -10.29
CA PRO A 10 38.85 23.74 -11.19
C PRO A 10 38.33 23.11 -12.49
N GLU A 11 38.98 23.40 -13.62
CA GLU A 11 38.52 22.94 -14.95
C GLU A 11 38.38 21.40 -15.01
N GLU A 12 39.29 20.68 -14.34
CA GLU A 12 39.26 19.21 -14.23
C GLU A 12 38.03 18.66 -13.47
N LEU A 13 37.39 19.48 -12.62
CA LEU A 13 36.19 19.13 -11.86
C LEU A 13 34.92 19.78 -12.45
N ALA A 14 35.03 20.55 -13.52
CA ALA A 14 33.90 21.26 -14.11
C ALA A 14 32.82 20.30 -14.64
N ASP A 15 33.22 19.10 -15.06
CA ASP A 15 32.31 18.05 -15.54
C ASP A 15 31.97 16.97 -14.49
N ASP A 16 32.47 17.12 -13.25
CA ASP A 16 32.29 16.13 -12.17
C ASP A 16 30.80 15.79 -11.93
N ALA A 17 30.51 14.50 -11.77
CA ALA A 17 29.14 14.02 -11.61
C ALA A 17 28.51 14.46 -10.27
N GLY A 18 29.32 14.63 -9.22
CA GLY A 18 28.87 15.19 -7.94
C GLY A 18 28.49 16.66 -8.06
N LEU A 19 29.29 17.46 -8.78
CA LEU A 19 28.93 18.84 -9.09
C LEU A 19 27.65 18.93 -9.91
N ALA A 20 27.47 18.06 -10.90
CA ALA A 20 26.23 17.98 -11.67
C ALA A 20 25.03 17.71 -10.76
N TYR A 21 25.13 16.72 -9.88
CA TYR A 21 24.04 16.41 -8.95
C TYR A 21 23.68 17.58 -8.02
N GLU A 22 24.66 18.30 -7.47
CA GLU A 22 24.38 19.47 -6.62
C GLU A 22 23.75 20.62 -7.42
N ARG A 23 24.15 20.82 -8.69
CA ARG A 23 23.48 21.78 -9.59
C ARG A 23 22.04 21.36 -9.90
N PHE A 24 21.80 20.08 -10.11
CA PHE A 24 20.44 19.55 -10.29
C PHE A 24 19.57 19.83 -9.06
N ARG A 25 20.04 19.46 -7.86
CA ARG A 25 19.32 19.71 -6.60
C ARG A 25 19.02 21.18 -6.39
N TRP A 26 19.99 22.05 -6.65
CA TRP A 26 19.81 23.49 -6.53
C TRP A 26 18.71 24.01 -7.48
N ARG A 27 18.70 23.56 -8.74
CA ARG A 27 17.65 23.92 -9.72
C ARG A 27 16.27 23.46 -9.27
N MET A 28 16.16 22.22 -8.77
CA MET A 28 14.92 21.69 -8.21
C MET A 28 14.44 22.56 -7.04
N ALA A 29 15.33 22.92 -6.11
CA ALA A 29 15.00 23.77 -4.96
C ALA A 29 14.61 25.21 -5.36
N LYS A 30 15.01 25.68 -6.55
CA LYS A 30 14.62 27.00 -7.10
C LYS A 30 13.41 26.96 -8.03
N GLY A 31 12.81 25.78 -8.24
CA GLY A 31 11.70 25.60 -9.17
C GLY A 31 12.10 25.68 -10.64
N LEU A 32 13.40 25.60 -10.96
CA LEU A 32 13.94 25.64 -12.32
C LEU A 32 13.89 24.24 -12.98
N LYS A 33 12.71 23.61 -12.95
CA LYS A 33 12.51 22.19 -13.29
C LYS A 33 12.98 21.82 -14.70
N ASP A 34 12.70 22.65 -15.70
CA ASP A 34 13.10 22.35 -17.08
C ASP A 34 14.62 22.24 -17.23
N SER A 35 15.36 23.21 -16.69
CA SER A 35 16.83 23.16 -16.70
C SER A 35 17.40 22.04 -15.81
N ALA A 36 16.64 21.57 -14.81
CA ALA A 36 17.01 20.42 -13.99
C ALA A 36 16.83 19.12 -14.79
N LEU A 37 15.73 18.99 -15.54
CA LEU A 37 15.44 17.87 -16.42
C LEU A 37 16.47 17.76 -17.55
N GLU A 38 16.82 18.88 -18.19
CA GLU A 38 17.88 18.92 -19.20
C GLU A 38 19.20 18.37 -18.65
N LEU A 39 19.59 18.81 -17.44
CA LEU A 39 20.81 18.31 -16.80
C LEU A 39 20.70 16.82 -16.45
N MET A 40 19.56 16.38 -15.90
CA MET A 40 19.33 14.96 -15.61
C MET A 40 19.48 14.13 -16.89
N ALA A 41 18.84 14.55 -17.98
CA ALA A 41 18.89 13.86 -19.27
C ALA A 41 20.33 13.78 -19.82
N GLN A 42 21.08 14.88 -19.76
CA GLN A 42 22.49 14.92 -20.18
C GLN A 42 23.36 13.93 -19.40
N ARG A 43 23.11 13.78 -18.09
CA ARG A 43 23.88 12.87 -17.23
C ARG A 43 23.42 11.41 -17.31
N SER A 44 22.20 11.15 -17.75
CA SER A 44 21.59 9.81 -17.79
C SER A 44 22.04 8.94 -18.97
N VAL A 45 23.24 9.18 -19.50
CA VAL A 45 23.85 8.38 -20.59
C VAL A 45 24.70 7.22 -20.07
N SER A 46 25.08 7.23 -18.78
CA SER A 46 25.79 6.13 -18.10
C SER A 46 25.67 6.26 -16.57
N ALA A 47 25.97 5.17 -15.85
CA ALA A 47 26.11 5.21 -14.39
C ALA A 47 27.20 6.20 -13.95
N GLU A 48 28.34 6.22 -14.67
CA GLU A 48 29.45 7.15 -14.45
C GLU A 48 29.01 8.62 -14.60
N GLY A 49 28.19 8.91 -15.63
CA GLY A 49 27.67 10.26 -15.88
C GLY A 49 26.77 10.77 -14.74
N LEU A 50 26.03 9.87 -14.09
CA LEU A 50 25.23 10.19 -12.90
C LEU A 50 26.07 10.21 -11.61
N GLY A 51 27.24 9.57 -11.61
CA GLY A 51 28.13 9.35 -10.47
C GLY A 51 27.52 8.41 -9.42
N ARG A 52 26.40 8.83 -8.82
CA ARG A 52 25.61 8.03 -7.89
C ARG A 52 24.14 7.99 -8.34
N PRO A 53 23.76 7.07 -9.25
CA PRO A 53 22.41 6.97 -9.77
C PRO A 53 21.30 6.97 -8.69
N SER A 54 21.57 6.31 -7.55
CA SER A 54 20.64 6.24 -6.39
C SER A 54 20.26 7.60 -5.82
N HIS A 55 21.14 8.59 -5.90
CA HIS A 55 20.85 9.94 -5.42
C HIS A 55 19.80 10.67 -6.29
N TRP A 56 19.72 10.34 -7.58
CA TRP A 56 18.76 10.94 -8.52
C TRP A 56 17.38 10.26 -8.47
N ALA A 57 17.32 9.05 -7.92
CA ALA A 57 16.20 8.14 -8.13
C ALA A 57 14.86 8.65 -7.58
N ARG A 58 14.86 9.33 -6.43
CA ARG A 58 13.63 9.90 -5.85
C ARG A 58 13.00 10.94 -6.78
N GLU A 59 13.79 11.95 -7.15
CA GLU A 59 13.32 13.04 -8.03
C GLU A 59 12.96 12.49 -9.42
N ARG A 60 13.64 11.44 -9.88
CA ARG A 60 13.30 10.76 -11.14
C ARG A 60 11.89 10.17 -11.12
N VAL A 61 11.49 9.48 -10.04
CA VAL A 61 10.12 8.97 -9.89
C VAL A 61 9.10 10.11 -9.91
N ASP A 62 9.36 11.16 -9.13
CA ASP A 62 8.45 12.30 -8.98
C ASP A 62 8.27 13.04 -10.32
N LEU A 63 9.37 13.32 -11.02
CA LEU A 63 9.38 14.00 -12.32
C LEU A 63 8.77 13.14 -13.43
N ALA A 64 9.04 11.83 -13.47
CA ALA A 64 8.42 10.93 -14.43
C ALA A 64 6.89 10.89 -14.26
N ARG A 65 6.40 10.80 -13.02
CA ARG A 65 4.95 10.86 -12.75
C ARG A 65 4.36 12.22 -13.07
N GLU A 66 5.05 13.32 -12.80
CA GLU A 66 4.61 14.66 -13.17
C GLU A 66 4.44 14.77 -14.70
N LYS A 67 5.41 14.31 -15.48
CA LYS A 67 5.35 14.31 -16.96
C LYS A 67 4.25 13.40 -17.50
N MET A 68 4.11 12.20 -16.92
CA MET A 68 3.02 11.28 -17.25
C MET A 68 1.65 11.93 -17.05
N LEU A 69 1.43 12.55 -15.89
CA LEU A 69 0.17 13.23 -15.57
C LEU A 69 -0.05 14.50 -16.39
N GLY A 70 1.02 15.13 -16.87
CA GLY A 70 0.98 16.26 -17.81
C GLY A 70 0.76 15.85 -19.27
N GLY A 71 0.75 14.55 -19.59
CA GLY A 71 0.57 14.02 -20.95
C GLY A 71 1.85 13.94 -21.78
N ASP A 72 3.01 14.32 -21.24
CA ASP A 72 4.32 14.18 -21.90
C ASP A 72 4.90 12.79 -21.61
N VAL A 73 4.27 11.78 -22.20
CA VAL A 73 4.55 10.37 -21.93
C VAL A 73 5.96 9.98 -22.39
N ASP A 74 6.41 10.48 -23.54
CA ASP A 74 7.75 10.15 -24.05
C ASP A 74 8.84 10.66 -23.10
N GLN A 75 8.71 11.89 -22.60
CA GLN A 75 9.65 12.41 -21.61
C GLN A 75 9.51 11.67 -20.28
N ALA A 76 8.30 11.34 -19.85
CA ALA A 76 8.06 10.55 -18.64
C ALA A 76 8.78 9.19 -18.69
N TYR A 77 8.65 8.48 -19.82
CA TYR A 77 9.29 7.20 -20.03
C TYR A 77 10.81 7.36 -20.05
N ALA A 78 11.35 8.32 -20.81
CA ALA A 78 12.79 8.57 -20.87
C ALA A 78 13.38 8.88 -19.49
N ILE A 79 12.69 9.68 -18.67
CA ILE A 79 13.07 9.94 -17.28
C ILE A 79 13.03 8.64 -16.47
N ALA A 80 11.95 7.86 -16.53
CA ALA A 80 11.82 6.64 -15.74
C ALA A 80 12.88 5.60 -16.10
N SER A 81 13.10 5.33 -17.39
CA SER A 81 13.88 4.19 -17.89
C SER A 81 15.40 4.40 -17.90
N THR A 82 15.88 5.64 -17.87
CA THR A 82 17.32 5.98 -17.91
C THR A 82 17.93 6.12 -16.52
N HIS A 83 17.57 5.23 -15.60
CA HIS A 83 17.89 5.36 -14.18
C HIS A 83 19.26 4.81 -13.76
N TRP A 84 19.84 3.85 -14.50
CA TRP A 84 21.15 3.24 -14.21
C TRP A 84 21.29 2.67 -12.79
N LEU A 85 20.20 2.11 -12.27
CA LEU A 85 20.20 1.36 -11.02
C LEU A 85 20.22 -0.12 -11.38
N GLU A 86 20.76 -0.96 -10.50
CA GLU A 86 20.81 -2.41 -10.69
C GLU A 86 19.87 -3.15 -9.72
N ASP A 87 19.61 -2.57 -8.55
CA ASP A 87 18.79 -3.18 -7.51
C ASP A 87 18.08 -2.15 -6.60
N GLY A 88 17.36 -2.68 -5.61
CA GLY A 88 16.71 -1.90 -4.56
C GLY A 88 15.30 -1.40 -4.91
N SER A 89 14.64 -0.80 -3.93
CA SER A 89 13.24 -0.38 -4.06
C SER A 89 13.03 0.66 -5.16
N ARG A 90 13.99 1.56 -5.36
CA ARG A 90 13.90 2.59 -6.41
C ARG A 90 14.12 2.04 -7.81
N PHE A 91 14.97 1.03 -7.97
CA PHE A 91 15.05 0.28 -9.23
C PHE A 91 13.69 -0.34 -9.54
N ALA A 92 13.10 -1.07 -8.59
CA ALA A 92 11.79 -1.69 -8.75
C ALA A 92 10.69 -0.66 -9.09
N ASP A 93 10.63 0.49 -8.39
CA ASP A 93 9.66 1.56 -8.66
C ASP A 93 9.78 2.08 -10.10
N LEU A 94 11.01 2.32 -10.57
CA LEU A 94 11.29 2.90 -11.89
C LEU A 94 11.11 1.90 -13.02
N GLU A 95 11.49 0.64 -12.82
CA GLU A 95 11.21 -0.45 -13.76
C GLU A 95 9.70 -0.65 -13.90
N TRP A 96 8.95 -0.72 -12.78
CA TRP A 96 7.49 -0.81 -12.86
C TRP A 96 6.86 0.40 -13.59
N LEU A 97 7.29 1.63 -13.28
CA LEU A 97 6.76 2.83 -13.93
C LEU A 97 7.09 2.87 -15.43
N SER A 98 8.30 2.46 -15.81
CA SER A 98 8.71 2.36 -17.22
C SER A 98 7.88 1.35 -17.97
N GLY A 99 7.60 0.18 -17.36
CA GLY A 99 6.72 -0.83 -17.94
C GLY A 99 5.28 -0.36 -18.07
N TYR A 100 4.74 0.31 -17.05
CA TYR A 100 3.40 0.90 -17.09
C TYR A 100 3.26 1.93 -18.21
N LEU A 101 4.24 2.84 -18.35
CA LEU A 101 4.26 3.82 -19.43
C LEU A 101 4.34 3.17 -20.81
N ALA A 102 5.23 2.18 -20.96
CA ALA A 102 5.39 1.43 -22.21
C ALA A 102 4.09 0.70 -22.63
N LEU A 103 3.40 0.07 -21.68
CA LEU A 103 2.19 -0.69 -21.94
C LEU A 103 0.97 0.20 -22.16
N THR A 104 0.71 1.12 -21.24
CA THR A 104 -0.56 1.86 -21.17
C THR A 104 -0.61 3.02 -22.15
N TYR A 105 0.54 3.60 -22.50
CA TYR A 105 0.58 4.83 -23.29
C TYR A 105 1.35 4.74 -24.59
N LEU A 106 2.42 3.94 -24.64
CA LEU A 106 3.32 3.90 -25.79
C LEU A 106 3.04 2.74 -26.75
N ASP A 107 2.08 1.86 -26.43
CA ASP A 107 1.74 0.66 -27.20
C ASP A 107 2.97 -0.22 -27.48
N GLN A 108 3.81 -0.43 -26.45
CA GLN A 108 5.07 -1.16 -26.53
C GLN A 108 5.09 -2.33 -25.53
N PRO A 109 4.28 -3.37 -25.76
CA PRO A 109 4.09 -4.45 -24.80
C PRO A 109 5.35 -5.32 -24.60
N GLU A 110 6.22 -5.48 -25.61
CA GLU A 110 7.49 -6.20 -25.45
C GLU A 110 8.43 -5.49 -24.47
N ARG A 111 8.55 -4.15 -24.62
CA ARG A 111 9.36 -3.32 -23.71
C ARG A 111 8.77 -3.29 -22.33
N ALA A 112 7.44 -3.23 -22.23
CA ALA A 112 6.75 -3.31 -20.95
C ALA A 112 7.04 -4.63 -20.22
N LEU A 113 6.97 -5.75 -20.94
CA LEU A 113 7.24 -7.07 -20.36
C LEU A 113 8.68 -7.20 -19.86
N GLU A 114 9.66 -6.64 -20.57
CA GLU A 114 11.06 -6.60 -20.10
C GLU A 114 11.17 -5.86 -18.75
N HIS A 115 10.58 -4.67 -18.66
CA HIS A 115 10.55 -3.87 -17.45
C HIS A 115 9.84 -4.60 -16.29
N PHE A 116 8.70 -5.24 -16.54
CA PHE A 116 7.99 -5.98 -15.50
C PHE A 116 8.76 -7.21 -15.01
N ARG A 117 9.52 -7.90 -15.88
CA ARG A 117 10.39 -9.01 -15.46
C ARG A 117 11.55 -8.53 -14.60
N ARG A 118 12.16 -7.39 -14.92
CA ARG A 118 13.18 -6.76 -14.08
C ARG A 118 12.61 -6.33 -12.72
N PHE A 119 11.43 -5.72 -12.72
CA PHE A 119 10.70 -5.41 -11.50
C PHE A 119 10.47 -6.67 -10.65
N ARG A 120 9.96 -7.75 -11.25
CA ARG A 120 9.75 -9.04 -10.57
C ARG A 120 11.02 -9.60 -9.96
N GLY A 121 12.14 -9.54 -10.69
CA GLY A 121 13.44 -10.00 -10.22
C GLY A 121 14.01 -9.21 -9.03
N ALA A 122 13.55 -7.99 -8.81
CA ALA A 122 14.04 -7.10 -7.75
C ALA A 122 13.15 -7.03 -6.50
N VAL A 123 12.05 -7.78 -6.45
CA VAL A 123 11.07 -7.72 -5.35
C VAL A 123 10.82 -9.10 -4.73
N ALA A 124 10.48 -9.11 -3.45
CA ALA A 124 10.20 -10.35 -2.70
C ALA A 124 8.90 -10.29 -1.88
N THR A 125 8.28 -9.12 -1.75
CA THR A 125 7.06 -9.01 -0.93
C THR A 125 5.83 -9.49 -1.71
N PRO A 126 4.84 -10.15 -1.06
CA PRO A 126 3.61 -10.60 -1.72
C PRO A 126 2.92 -9.52 -2.54
N ILE A 127 2.94 -8.29 -2.03
CA ILE A 127 2.37 -7.10 -2.66
C ILE A 127 3.00 -6.85 -4.03
N SER A 128 4.33 -6.82 -4.06
CA SER A 128 5.07 -6.53 -5.28
C SER A 128 5.02 -7.70 -6.25
N LEU A 129 5.01 -8.94 -5.75
CA LEU A 129 4.92 -10.14 -6.58
C LEU A 129 3.53 -10.28 -7.24
N GLY A 130 2.45 -9.98 -6.50
CA GLY A 130 1.10 -9.87 -7.07
C GLY A 130 1.01 -8.80 -8.15
N ARG A 131 1.65 -7.64 -7.94
CA ARG A 131 1.76 -6.56 -8.95
C ARG A 131 2.53 -7.02 -10.19
N ALA A 132 3.64 -7.74 -10.01
CA ALA A 132 4.43 -8.27 -11.12
C ALA A 132 3.60 -9.22 -11.98
N GLY A 133 2.97 -10.23 -11.36
CA GLY A 133 2.15 -11.20 -12.09
C GLY A 133 1.00 -10.57 -12.86
N TYR A 134 0.29 -9.61 -12.26
CA TYR A 134 -0.79 -8.90 -12.94
C TYR A 134 -0.31 -8.11 -14.16
N TRP A 135 0.76 -7.32 -14.02
CA TRP A 135 1.24 -6.46 -15.12
C TRP A 135 2.01 -7.24 -16.20
N GLU A 136 2.75 -8.30 -15.84
CA GLU A 136 3.28 -9.26 -16.82
C GLU A 136 2.13 -9.91 -17.61
N GLY A 137 1.04 -10.31 -16.94
CA GLY A 137 -0.13 -10.87 -17.60
C GLY A 137 -0.78 -9.90 -18.58
N ARG A 138 -0.94 -8.62 -18.19
CA ARG A 138 -1.45 -7.57 -19.07
C ARG A 138 -0.55 -7.32 -20.29
N ALA A 139 0.77 -7.37 -20.12
CA ALA A 139 1.71 -7.25 -21.23
C ALA A 139 1.60 -8.45 -22.19
N HIS A 140 1.49 -9.67 -21.66
CA HIS A 140 1.25 -10.87 -22.49
C HIS A 140 -0.11 -10.83 -23.22
N GLU A 141 -1.18 -10.32 -22.60
CA GLU A 141 -2.46 -10.08 -23.29
C GLU A 141 -2.26 -9.15 -24.51
N ALA A 142 -1.55 -8.04 -24.35
CA ALA A 142 -1.26 -7.09 -25.44
C ALA A 142 -0.36 -7.70 -26.53
N LEU A 143 0.50 -8.67 -26.19
CA LEU A 143 1.30 -9.45 -27.15
C LEU A 143 0.50 -10.55 -27.88
N ASN A 144 -0.79 -10.73 -27.57
CA ASN A 144 -1.58 -11.87 -28.01
C ASN A 144 -0.96 -13.23 -27.62
N ASP A 145 -0.34 -13.30 -26.44
CA ASP A 145 0.24 -14.50 -25.85
C ASP A 145 -0.64 -15.03 -24.70
N PRO A 146 -1.67 -15.84 -24.99
CA PRO A 146 -2.62 -16.32 -23.99
C PRO A 146 -2.00 -17.30 -22.99
N GLU A 147 -0.91 -17.99 -23.35
CA GLU A 147 -0.22 -18.91 -22.44
C GLU A 147 0.62 -18.13 -21.43
N GLY A 148 1.42 -17.16 -21.91
CA GLY A 148 2.16 -16.25 -21.04
C GLY A 148 1.25 -15.46 -20.11
N ALA A 149 0.12 -14.96 -20.62
CA ALA A 149 -0.86 -14.23 -19.81
C ALA A 149 -1.42 -15.10 -18.67
N ARG A 150 -1.84 -16.33 -18.98
CA ARG A 150 -2.35 -17.28 -17.99
C ARG A 150 -1.32 -17.60 -16.91
N ASN A 151 -0.07 -17.86 -17.32
CA ASN A 151 1.01 -18.20 -16.39
C ASN A 151 1.36 -17.03 -15.46
N ALA A 152 1.43 -15.81 -16.00
CA ALA A 152 1.70 -14.61 -15.22
C ALA A 152 0.55 -14.29 -14.24
N TYR A 153 -0.71 -14.41 -14.67
CA TYR A 153 -1.86 -14.23 -13.79
C TYR A 153 -1.94 -15.31 -12.71
N ALA A 154 -1.68 -16.57 -13.03
CA ALA A 154 -1.63 -17.64 -12.04
C ALA A 154 -0.56 -17.37 -10.97
N PHE A 155 0.62 -16.89 -11.37
CA PHE A 155 1.67 -16.47 -10.43
C PHE A 155 1.21 -15.30 -9.55
N GLY A 156 0.63 -14.25 -10.12
CA GLY A 156 0.11 -13.12 -9.33
C GLY A 156 -1.00 -13.53 -8.36
N ALA A 157 -1.82 -14.51 -8.77
CA ALA A 157 -2.93 -15.06 -8.00
C ALA A 157 -2.50 -15.88 -6.78
N GLU A 158 -1.21 -16.18 -6.59
CA GLU A 158 -0.68 -16.76 -5.35
C GLU A 158 -0.72 -15.74 -4.19
N TYR A 159 -0.84 -14.44 -4.49
CA TYR A 159 -0.75 -13.35 -3.52
C TYR A 159 -2.07 -12.59 -3.34
N GLN A 160 -3.16 -13.33 -3.06
CA GLN A 160 -4.54 -12.78 -3.01
C GLN A 160 -4.84 -11.87 -1.81
N THR A 161 -3.87 -11.63 -0.93
CA THR A 161 -3.93 -10.56 0.08
C THR A 161 -3.50 -9.20 -0.46
N SER A 162 -2.98 -9.16 -1.70
CA SER A 162 -2.59 -7.95 -2.41
C SER A 162 -3.62 -7.53 -3.46
N PHE A 163 -3.78 -6.22 -3.65
CA PHE A 163 -4.68 -5.63 -4.65
C PHE A 163 -4.50 -6.22 -6.06
N TYR A 164 -3.26 -6.27 -6.53
CA TYR A 164 -2.96 -6.81 -7.85
C TYR A 164 -3.02 -8.34 -7.91
N GLY A 165 -2.76 -9.04 -6.81
CA GLY A 165 -2.96 -10.48 -6.74
C GLY A 165 -4.44 -10.87 -6.83
N LEU A 166 -5.35 -10.08 -6.27
CA LEU A 166 -6.79 -10.26 -6.45
C LEU A 166 -7.22 -10.06 -7.92
N LEU A 167 -6.69 -9.02 -8.58
CA LEU A 167 -6.95 -8.79 -10.01
C LEU A 167 -6.37 -9.92 -10.88
N ALA A 168 -5.18 -10.43 -10.53
CA ALA A 168 -4.56 -11.55 -11.20
C ALA A 168 -5.38 -12.84 -11.01
N ALA A 169 -5.88 -13.11 -9.79
CA ALA A 169 -6.76 -14.24 -9.52
C ALA A 169 -8.06 -14.18 -10.34
N GLU A 170 -8.68 -13.01 -10.42
CA GLU A 170 -9.87 -12.80 -11.26
C GLU A 170 -9.57 -13.07 -12.75
N ARG A 171 -8.46 -12.52 -13.27
CA ARG A 171 -8.02 -12.74 -14.66
C ARG A 171 -7.68 -14.20 -14.95
N ALA A 172 -7.12 -14.91 -13.97
CA ALA A 172 -6.84 -16.34 -14.05
C ALA A 172 -8.10 -17.22 -13.91
N GLY A 173 -9.25 -16.65 -13.53
CA GLY A 173 -10.48 -17.39 -13.24
C GLY A 173 -10.39 -18.24 -11.96
N LEU A 174 -9.52 -17.85 -11.02
CA LEU A 174 -9.31 -18.55 -9.76
C LEU A 174 -10.21 -17.99 -8.66
N PRO A 175 -10.84 -18.84 -7.83
CA PRO A 175 -11.60 -18.39 -6.68
C PRO A 175 -10.68 -17.80 -5.61
N LEU A 176 -11.29 -17.08 -4.66
CA LEU A 176 -10.59 -16.62 -3.46
C LEU A 176 -10.08 -17.82 -2.63
N ASP A 177 -8.81 -17.79 -2.23
CA ASP A 177 -8.14 -18.87 -1.49
C ASP A 177 -8.91 -19.21 -0.20
N PRO A 178 -9.36 -20.47 0.00
CA PRO A 178 -10.03 -20.92 1.22
C PRO A 178 -9.28 -20.61 2.53
N LEU A 179 -7.95 -20.50 2.52
CA LEU A 179 -7.15 -20.11 3.69
C LEU A 179 -7.49 -18.69 4.19
N LEU A 180 -7.99 -17.82 3.30
CA LEU A 180 -8.42 -16.46 3.65
C LEU A 180 -9.67 -16.45 4.55
N THR A 181 -10.35 -17.58 4.75
CA THR A 181 -11.36 -17.71 5.81
C THR A 181 -10.76 -17.65 7.22
N GLY A 182 -9.43 -17.82 7.35
CA GLY A 182 -8.75 -17.84 8.64
C GLY A 182 -9.14 -19.02 9.53
N LYS A 183 -9.61 -20.11 8.92
CA LYS A 183 -9.98 -21.37 9.58
C LYS A 183 -8.81 -22.33 9.77
N GLU A 184 -7.63 -21.96 9.30
CA GLU A 184 -6.40 -22.70 9.60
C GLU A 184 -6.23 -22.84 11.12
N VAL A 185 -5.86 -24.04 11.56
CA VAL A 185 -5.67 -24.40 12.96
C VAL A 185 -4.20 -24.69 13.17
N PHE A 186 -3.62 -24.09 14.20
CA PHE A 186 -2.24 -24.31 14.62
C PHE A 186 -2.22 -25.12 15.94
N PRO A 187 -1.12 -25.84 16.24
CA PRO A 187 -0.97 -26.57 17.48
C PRO A 187 -1.14 -25.68 18.73
N PRO A 188 -1.63 -26.23 19.85
CA PRO A 188 -1.68 -25.49 21.09
C PRO A 188 -0.27 -25.14 21.60
N LEU A 189 -0.13 -24.01 22.30
CA LEU A 189 1.15 -23.57 22.90
C LEU A 189 1.82 -24.65 23.74
N ALA A 190 1.05 -25.53 24.39
CA ALA A 190 1.58 -26.62 25.22
C ALA A 190 2.45 -27.61 24.43
N GLU A 191 2.24 -27.72 23.11
CA GLU A 191 2.97 -28.60 22.19
C GLU A 191 4.10 -27.88 21.45
N SER A 192 4.28 -26.57 21.66
CA SER A 192 5.32 -25.79 20.97
C SER A 192 6.64 -25.77 21.76
N GLU A 193 7.76 -25.95 21.06
CA GLU A 193 9.10 -25.91 21.65
C GLU A 193 9.41 -24.55 22.31
N PHE A 194 8.94 -23.46 21.69
CA PHE A 194 9.16 -22.09 22.19
C PHE A 194 8.38 -21.74 23.46
N ARG A 195 7.50 -22.62 23.98
CA ARG A 195 6.62 -22.32 25.13
C ARG A 195 7.37 -21.94 26.41
N ASN A 196 8.60 -22.43 26.57
CA ASN A 196 9.47 -22.15 27.71
C ASN A 196 10.59 -21.15 27.36
N HIS A 197 10.51 -20.48 26.20
CA HIS A 197 11.52 -19.51 25.79
C HIS A 197 11.44 -18.27 26.68
N SER A 198 12.57 -17.80 27.21
CA SER A 198 12.61 -16.61 28.09
C SER A 198 12.07 -15.35 27.41
N THR A 199 12.23 -15.24 26.09
CA THR A 199 11.59 -14.18 25.28
C THR A 199 10.07 -14.19 25.36
N LEU A 200 9.43 -15.38 25.32
CA LEU A 200 7.98 -15.50 25.47
C LEU A 200 7.55 -15.13 26.88
N GLU A 201 8.28 -15.60 27.89
CA GLU A 201 8.02 -15.25 29.30
C GLU A 201 8.07 -13.73 29.51
N ALA A 202 9.14 -13.07 29.02
CA ALA A 202 9.26 -11.62 29.08
C ALA A 202 8.11 -10.90 28.36
N ALA A 203 7.74 -11.38 27.16
CA ALA A 203 6.63 -10.81 26.39
C ALA A 203 5.30 -10.87 27.16
N LEU A 204 5.01 -12.03 27.79
CA LEU A 204 3.80 -12.24 28.58
C LEU A 204 3.78 -11.40 29.86
N LEU A 205 4.92 -11.27 30.55
CA LEU A 205 5.05 -10.42 31.75
C LEU A 205 4.83 -8.94 31.40
N LEU A 206 5.39 -8.46 30.30
CA LEU A 206 5.20 -7.09 29.83
C LEU A 206 3.74 -6.84 29.42
N GLN A 207 3.13 -7.79 28.71
CA GLN A 207 1.71 -7.70 28.32
C GLN A 207 0.81 -7.64 29.57
N ALA A 208 1.05 -8.50 30.57
CA ALA A 208 0.31 -8.51 31.82
C ALA A 208 0.50 -7.22 32.65
N ALA A 209 1.66 -6.57 32.53
CA ALA A 209 1.94 -5.28 33.16
C ALA A 209 1.33 -4.07 32.41
N GLY A 210 0.75 -4.28 31.22
CA GLY A 210 0.21 -3.21 30.37
C GLY A 210 1.27 -2.52 29.50
N GLU A 211 2.51 -2.99 29.49
CA GLU A 211 3.63 -2.45 28.71
C GLU A 211 3.57 -2.96 27.26
N ARG A 212 2.50 -2.59 26.53
CA ARG A 212 2.17 -3.17 25.21
C ARG A 212 3.25 -2.97 24.15
N GLU A 213 3.84 -1.79 24.07
CA GLU A 213 4.90 -1.51 23.08
C GLU A 213 6.14 -2.39 23.32
N LEU A 214 6.50 -2.61 24.59
CA LEU A 214 7.61 -3.49 24.93
C LEU A 214 7.23 -4.95 24.66
N ALA A 215 6.04 -5.38 25.08
CA ALA A 215 5.55 -6.73 24.82
C ALA A 215 5.59 -7.06 23.31
N GLU A 216 5.12 -6.13 22.47
CA GLU A 216 5.14 -6.28 21.01
C GLU A 216 6.53 -6.57 20.47
N ARG A 217 7.55 -5.83 20.93
CA ARG A 217 8.94 -6.07 20.49
C ARG A 217 9.39 -7.49 20.80
N PHE A 218 9.10 -8.01 21.99
CA PHE A 218 9.48 -9.38 22.34
C PHE A 218 8.69 -10.44 21.55
N PHE A 219 7.38 -10.26 21.37
CA PHE A 219 6.56 -11.16 20.56
C PHE A 219 7.01 -11.19 19.09
N VAL A 220 7.24 -10.02 18.49
CA VAL A 220 7.68 -9.92 17.09
C VAL A 220 9.08 -10.49 16.92
N THR A 221 10.03 -10.15 17.80
CA THR A 221 11.39 -10.71 17.77
C THR A 221 11.39 -12.22 17.95
N LEU A 222 10.57 -12.77 18.84
CA LEU A 222 10.44 -14.21 18.98
C LEU A 222 10.01 -14.84 17.66
N GLY A 223 9.02 -14.27 16.97
CA GLY A 223 8.53 -14.76 15.69
C GLY A 223 9.57 -14.79 14.56
N GLU A 224 10.69 -14.09 14.67
CA GLU A 224 11.73 -14.05 13.62
C GLU A 224 12.50 -15.36 13.49
N SER A 225 12.55 -16.17 14.55
CA SER A 225 13.27 -17.45 14.58
C SER A 225 12.37 -18.68 14.52
N LEU A 226 11.04 -18.49 14.57
CA LEU A 226 10.06 -19.56 14.63
C LEU A 226 9.70 -20.11 13.24
N SER A 227 9.28 -21.37 13.20
CA SER A 227 8.66 -21.95 12.01
C SER A 227 7.29 -21.32 11.72
N ARG A 228 6.77 -21.47 10.48
CA ARG A 228 5.42 -20.97 10.12
C ARG A 228 4.34 -21.44 11.09
N GLU A 229 4.39 -22.71 11.50
CA GLU A 229 3.43 -23.31 12.41
C GLU A 229 3.50 -22.66 13.80
N GLU A 230 4.71 -22.50 14.34
CA GLU A 230 4.94 -21.85 15.63
C GLU A 230 4.57 -20.36 15.62
N ILE A 231 4.82 -19.64 14.53
CA ILE A 231 4.35 -18.26 14.36
C ILE A 231 2.81 -18.21 14.38
N GLY A 232 2.16 -19.19 13.74
CA GLY A 232 0.71 -19.36 13.80
C GLY A 232 0.21 -19.55 15.23
N THR A 233 0.86 -20.42 16.00
CA THR A 233 0.57 -20.62 17.43
C THR A 233 0.80 -19.35 18.26
N LEU A 234 1.88 -18.62 18.01
CA LEU A 234 2.22 -17.37 18.71
C LEU A 234 1.19 -16.27 18.40
N ALA A 235 0.76 -16.15 17.14
CA ALA A 235 -0.25 -15.18 16.74
C ALA A 235 -1.64 -15.55 17.27
N ASP A 236 -1.98 -16.83 17.32
CA ASP A 236 -3.21 -17.32 17.97
C ASP A 236 -3.23 -17.05 19.48
N LEU A 237 -2.08 -17.14 20.14
CA LEU A 237 -1.93 -16.75 21.54
C LEU A 237 -2.24 -15.26 21.73
N ALA A 238 -1.69 -14.37 20.90
CA ALA A 238 -1.98 -12.94 20.96
C ALA A 238 -3.48 -12.63 20.79
N LEU A 239 -4.17 -13.32 19.87
CA LEU A 239 -5.63 -13.20 19.73
C LEU A 239 -6.38 -13.65 20.99
N ARG A 240 -5.96 -14.76 21.63
CA ARG A 240 -6.58 -15.26 22.88
C ARG A 240 -6.36 -14.32 24.07
N LEU A 241 -5.25 -13.58 24.08
CA LEU A 241 -4.96 -12.54 25.06
C LEU A 241 -5.78 -11.26 24.84
N GLY A 242 -6.58 -11.19 23.77
CA GLY A 242 -7.35 -9.99 23.43
C GLY A 242 -6.49 -8.89 22.80
N GLU A 243 -5.36 -9.24 22.18
CA GLU A 243 -4.39 -8.31 21.58
C GLU A 243 -4.37 -8.46 20.04
N PRO A 244 -5.41 -8.01 19.32
CA PRO A 244 -5.49 -8.15 17.86
C PRO A 244 -4.42 -7.34 17.11
N HIS A 245 -4.00 -6.19 17.66
CA HIS A 245 -2.91 -5.40 17.13
C HIS A 245 -1.60 -6.21 17.13
N LEU A 246 -1.28 -6.83 18.27
CA LEU A 246 -0.11 -7.67 18.42
C LEU A 246 -0.13 -8.88 17.48
N ALA A 247 -1.28 -9.56 17.37
CA ALA A 247 -1.45 -10.67 16.43
C ALA A 247 -1.18 -10.25 14.98
N LEU A 248 -1.63 -9.05 14.60
CA LEU A 248 -1.36 -8.47 13.28
C LEU A 248 0.12 -8.15 13.08
N MET A 249 0.82 -7.65 14.10
CA MET A 249 2.26 -7.35 14.01
C MET A 249 3.09 -8.62 13.84
N ILE A 250 2.78 -9.68 14.59
CA ILE A 250 3.37 -11.01 14.43
C ILE A 250 3.12 -11.52 13.00
N ALA A 251 1.88 -11.45 12.51
CA ALA A 251 1.54 -11.92 11.17
C ALA A 251 2.18 -11.08 10.05
N LYS A 252 2.39 -9.79 10.25
CA LYS A 252 3.16 -8.94 9.32
C LYS A 252 4.62 -9.36 9.24
N GLN A 253 5.22 -9.72 10.36
CA GLN A 253 6.57 -10.28 10.37
C GLN A 253 6.62 -11.63 9.66
N ALA A 254 5.62 -12.51 9.90
CA ALA A 254 5.46 -13.76 9.17
C ALA A 254 5.43 -13.54 7.64
N ALA A 255 4.66 -12.55 7.18
CA ALA A 255 4.55 -12.22 5.76
C ALA A 255 5.89 -11.75 5.15
N ARG A 256 6.77 -11.09 5.93
CA ARG A 256 8.13 -10.74 5.47
C ARG A 256 9.03 -11.96 5.28
N LEU A 257 8.76 -13.05 6.01
CA LEU A 257 9.40 -14.35 5.84
C LEU A 257 8.74 -15.21 4.75
N GLY A 258 7.72 -14.69 4.06
CA GLY A 258 6.97 -15.41 3.03
C GLY A 258 5.82 -16.27 3.57
N PHE A 259 5.46 -16.13 4.85
CA PHE A 259 4.38 -16.88 5.47
C PHE A 259 3.13 -16.02 5.66
N GLU A 260 2.10 -16.27 4.86
CA GLU A 260 0.80 -15.65 5.08
C GLU A 260 -0.04 -16.47 6.06
N ILE A 261 -0.40 -15.84 7.19
CA ILE A 261 -1.26 -16.41 8.23
C ILE A 261 -2.51 -15.55 8.29
N ALA A 262 -3.46 -15.85 7.40
CA ALA A 262 -4.65 -15.01 7.18
C ALA A 262 -5.40 -14.70 8.48
N LYS A 263 -5.50 -15.68 9.40
CA LYS A 263 -6.22 -15.58 10.67
C LYS A 263 -5.80 -14.33 11.48
N SER A 264 -4.50 -14.14 11.63
CA SER A 264 -3.92 -13.07 12.44
C SER A 264 -3.53 -11.86 11.59
N TYR A 265 -3.34 -12.03 10.29
CA TYR A 265 -3.05 -10.93 9.35
C TYR A 265 -4.29 -10.06 9.03
N TYR A 266 -5.48 -10.60 9.27
CA TYR A 266 -6.78 -9.90 9.16
C TYR A 266 -7.65 -10.22 10.39
N PRO A 267 -7.26 -9.77 11.60
CA PRO A 267 -8.01 -10.10 12.81
C PRO A 267 -9.43 -9.52 12.71
N VAL A 268 -10.42 -10.32 13.12
CA VAL A 268 -11.82 -9.87 13.22
C VAL A 268 -12.02 -9.30 14.61
N VAL A 269 -12.18 -7.99 14.69
CA VAL A 269 -12.32 -7.24 15.95
C VAL A 269 -13.78 -6.82 16.13
N GLU A 270 -14.25 -6.85 17.36
CA GLU A 270 -15.53 -6.23 17.73
C GLU A 270 -15.32 -4.72 17.89
N LEU A 271 -15.92 -3.94 16.99
CA LEU A 271 -15.79 -2.48 16.99
C LEU A 271 -16.75 -1.80 17.98
N GLY A 272 -17.62 -2.57 18.65
CA GLY A 272 -18.52 -2.07 19.69
C GLY A 272 -19.63 -1.15 19.18
N VAL A 273 -20.03 -1.30 17.91
CA VAL A 273 -21.12 -0.53 17.28
C VAL A 273 -22.26 -1.49 16.92
N GLU A 274 -23.39 -1.41 17.64
CA GLU A 274 -24.52 -2.34 17.48
C GLU A 274 -25.18 -2.28 16.10
N ASN A 275 -25.43 -1.07 15.59
CA ASN A 275 -26.09 -0.84 14.28
C ASN A 275 -25.16 -0.01 13.39
N MET A 276 -24.14 -0.67 12.85
CA MET A 276 -23.14 0.01 12.02
C MET A 276 -23.79 0.53 10.73
N PRO A 277 -23.64 1.83 10.39
CA PRO A 277 -24.25 2.43 9.20
C PRO A 277 -23.52 2.06 7.89
N VAL A 278 -22.49 1.22 7.96
CA VAL A 278 -21.67 0.76 6.85
C VAL A 278 -21.40 -0.73 6.99
N ALA A 279 -21.00 -1.38 5.90
CA ALA A 279 -20.62 -2.79 5.91
C ALA A 279 -19.44 -3.05 6.86
N ARG A 280 -19.50 -4.15 7.63
CA ARG A 280 -18.52 -4.45 8.69
C ARG A 280 -17.11 -4.65 8.13
N GLU A 281 -17.00 -5.27 6.96
CA GLU A 281 -15.72 -5.45 6.25
C GLU A 281 -15.05 -4.12 5.90
N LEU A 282 -15.82 -3.08 5.57
CA LEU A 282 -15.28 -1.76 5.25
C LEU A 282 -14.75 -1.09 6.53
N ALA A 283 -15.52 -1.12 7.62
CA ALA A 283 -15.08 -0.56 8.89
C ALA A 283 -13.83 -1.27 9.43
N LEU A 284 -13.76 -2.61 9.33
CA LEU A 284 -12.57 -3.39 9.68
C LEU A 284 -11.38 -3.06 8.78
N SER A 285 -11.59 -2.90 7.47
CA SER A 285 -10.53 -2.53 6.52
C SER A 285 -9.95 -1.15 6.84
N ILE A 286 -10.80 -0.19 7.20
CA ILE A 286 -10.39 1.16 7.62
C ILE A 286 -9.65 1.10 8.96
N ALA A 287 -10.22 0.46 9.99
CA ALA A 287 -9.55 0.35 11.30
C ALA A 287 -8.19 -0.36 11.22
N ARG A 288 -8.08 -1.42 10.40
CA ARG A 288 -6.81 -2.09 10.10
C ARG A 288 -5.81 -1.12 9.49
N ARG A 289 -6.23 -0.33 8.51
CA ARG A 289 -5.34 0.58 7.77
C ARG A 289 -4.93 1.81 8.57
N GLU A 290 -5.83 2.31 9.42
CA GLU A 290 -5.63 3.53 10.19
C GLU A 290 -4.82 3.31 11.46
N SER A 291 -5.14 2.27 12.22
CA SER A 291 -4.56 2.09 13.54
C SER A 291 -4.04 0.68 13.81
N GLU A 292 -4.23 -0.24 12.85
CA GLU A 292 -3.89 -1.65 13.03
C GLU A 292 -4.58 -2.23 14.28
N PHE A 293 -5.78 -1.74 14.57
CA PHE A 293 -6.59 -2.04 15.75
C PHE A 293 -6.03 -1.57 17.09
N ASN A 294 -4.98 -0.73 17.11
CA ASN A 294 -4.55 -0.06 18.31
C ASN A 294 -5.44 1.19 18.56
N PRO A 295 -6.21 1.27 19.66
CA PRO A 295 -7.06 2.42 19.93
C PRO A 295 -6.30 3.61 20.53
N GLY A 296 -5.06 3.42 20.99
CA GLY A 296 -4.26 4.43 21.68
C GLY A 296 -3.39 5.30 20.77
N VAL A 297 -3.38 5.07 19.45
CA VAL A 297 -2.45 5.76 18.54
C VAL A 297 -2.94 7.14 18.10
N SER A 298 -1.99 8.06 17.98
CA SER A 298 -2.17 9.37 17.37
C SER A 298 -1.19 9.53 16.21
N SER A 299 -1.65 10.05 15.07
CA SER A 299 -0.74 10.43 14.00
C SER A 299 0.02 11.71 14.33
N GLY A 300 1.13 11.97 13.64
CA GLY A 300 1.92 13.19 13.79
C GLY A 300 1.16 14.48 13.40
N VAL A 301 0.05 14.36 12.66
CA VAL A 301 -0.82 15.48 12.28
C VAL A 301 -2.10 15.57 13.14
N GLY A 302 -2.25 14.69 14.15
CA GLY A 302 -3.30 14.77 15.16
C GLY A 302 -4.54 13.91 14.93
N ALA A 303 -4.51 12.97 13.97
CA ALA A 303 -5.56 11.97 13.80
C ALA A 303 -5.55 11.00 14.99
N SER A 304 -6.72 10.63 15.51
CA SER A 304 -6.85 10.01 16.85
C SER A 304 -7.59 8.68 16.84
N GLY A 305 -7.00 7.68 17.51
CA GLY A 305 -7.62 6.41 17.88
C GLY A 305 -7.86 5.42 16.75
N LEU A 306 -8.80 4.50 16.99
CA LEU A 306 -9.04 3.29 16.21
C LEU A 306 -9.27 3.53 14.70
N MET A 307 -9.99 4.59 14.34
CA MET A 307 -10.27 4.96 12.95
C MET A 307 -9.57 6.26 12.56
N GLN A 308 -8.57 6.72 13.33
CA GLN A 308 -7.77 7.92 13.07
C GLN A 308 -8.59 9.14 12.64
N LEU A 309 -9.54 9.56 13.48
CA LEU A 309 -10.34 10.74 13.18
C LEU A 309 -9.58 12.02 13.49
N MET A 310 -9.62 12.97 12.56
CA MET A 310 -9.18 14.34 12.82
C MET A 310 -10.14 15.02 13.82
N PRO A 311 -9.66 15.84 14.77
CA PRO A 311 -10.51 16.49 15.76
C PRO A 311 -11.65 17.34 15.16
N GLY A 312 -11.40 17.98 14.01
CA GLY A 312 -12.43 18.72 13.27
C GLY A 312 -13.54 17.80 12.75
N THR A 313 -13.16 16.73 12.06
CA THR A 313 -14.08 15.69 11.56
C THR A 313 -14.86 15.03 12.69
N ALA A 314 -14.19 14.64 13.77
CA ALA A 314 -14.83 14.02 14.92
C ALA A 314 -15.87 14.94 15.57
N ARG A 315 -15.60 16.25 15.66
CA ARG A 315 -16.55 17.24 16.19
C ARG A 315 -17.76 17.43 15.27
N GLU A 316 -17.53 17.54 13.96
CA GLU A 316 -18.60 17.64 12.97
C GLU A 316 -19.53 16.42 13.03
N VAL A 317 -18.96 15.22 13.02
CA VAL A 317 -19.73 13.97 13.05
C VAL A 317 -20.43 13.77 14.39
N ALA A 318 -19.79 14.10 15.51
CA ALA A 318 -20.45 14.04 16.82
C ALA A 318 -21.67 14.96 16.87
N SER A 319 -21.56 16.18 16.30
CA SER A 319 -22.70 17.09 16.19
C SER A 319 -23.80 16.56 15.28
N LEU A 320 -23.47 15.88 14.17
CA LEU A 320 -24.46 15.28 13.27
C LEU A 320 -25.23 14.12 13.89
N LEU A 321 -24.64 13.47 14.89
CA LEU A 321 -25.24 12.35 15.63
C LEU A 321 -25.87 12.77 16.96
N ASP A 322 -25.92 14.07 17.27
CA ASP A 322 -26.35 14.60 18.57
C ASP A 322 -25.58 13.99 19.76
N LEU A 323 -24.28 13.68 19.55
CA LEU A 323 -23.38 13.16 20.57
C LEU A 323 -22.46 14.27 21.12
N PRO A 324 -22.16 14.26 22.44
CA PRO A 324 -21.18 15.17 23.00
C PRO A 324 -19.78 14.83 22.48
N TYR A 325 -19.12 15.81 21.85
CA TYR A 325 -17.74 15.65 21.44
C TYR A 325 -16.81 15.53 22.66
N SER A 326 -16.06 14.43 22.74
CA SER A 326 -14.95 14.26 23.68
C SER A 326 -13.68 13.82 22.95
N LYS A 327 -12.61 14.61 23.07
CA LYS A 327 -11.29 14.26 22.51
C LYS A 327 -10.69 13.06 23.24
N GLU A 328 -10.87 12.96 24.54
CA GLU A 328 -10.34 11.88 25.37
C GLU A 328 -10.95 10.52 24.96
N ARG A 329 -12.27 10.49 24.76
CA ARG A 329 -12.99 9.28 24.30
C ARG A 329 -12.56 8.81 22.92
N LEU A 330 -11.91 9.64 22.10
CA LEU A 330 -11.34 9.16 20.83
C LEU A 330 -10.24 8.10 21.06
N PHE A 331 -9.59 8.09 22.23
CA PHE A 331 -8.55 7.13 22.58
C PHE A 331 -9.03 6.10 23.61
N SER A 332 -9.78 6.54 24.62
CA SER A 332 -10.19 5.68 25.74
C SER A 332 -11.44 4.84 25.48
N ASP A 333 -12.23 5.19 24.46
CA ASP A 333 -13.49 4.52 24.11
C ASP A 333 -13.47 4.14 22.61
N PRO A 334 -12.95 2.94 22.28
CA PRO A 334 -12.89 2.46 20.90
C PRO A 334 -14.25 2.43 20.20
N SER A 335 -15.33 2.15 20.94
CA SER A 335 -16.70 2.12 20.42
C SER A 335 -17.19 3.51 20.03
N TYR A 336 -16.87 4.55 20.81
CA TYR A 336 -17.14 5.94 20.45
C TYR A 336 -16.36 6.36 19.20
N ASN A 337 -15.07 6.04 19.13
CA ASN A 337 -14.26 6.31 17.94
C ASN A 337 -14.83 5.61 16.69
N ALA A 338 -15.17 4.33 16.81
CA ALA A 338 -15.76 3.53 15.74
C ALA A 338 -17.15 4.04 15.31
N THR A 339 -17.96 4.52 16.24
CA THR A 339 -19.28 5.12 15.96
C THR A 339 -19.12 6.35 15.08
N LEU A 340 -18.24 7.28 15.46
CA LEU A 340 -17.98 8.49 14.67
C LEU A 340 -17.34 8.13 13.32
N GLY A 341 -16.37 7.22 13.28
CA GLY A 341 -15.70 6.84 12.05
C GLY A 341 -16.62 6.15 11.05
N SER A 342 -17.50 5.27 11.53
CA SER A 342 -18.51 4.62 10.71
C SER A 342 -19.54 5.61 10.16
N ALA A 343 -19.96 6.60 10.96
CA ALA A 343 -20.85 7.65 10.48
C ALA A 343 -20.18 8.57 9.44
N TYR A 344 -18.89 8.88 9.62
CA TYR A 344 -18.13 9.61 8.61
C TYR A 344 -18.04 8.83 7.29
N LEU A 345 -17.73 7.53 7.35
CA LEU A 345 -17.74 6.62 6.19
C LEU A 345 -19.11 6.61 5.50
N ALA A 346 -20.21 6.54 6.26
CA ALA A 346 -21.56 6.59 5.68
C ALA A 346 -21.81 7.89 4.92
N GLY A 347 -21.30 9.03 5.42
CA GLY A 347 -21.32 10.31 4.70
C GLY A 347 -20.54 10.27 3.38
N LEU A 348 -19.37 9.63 3.38
CA LEU A 348 -18.56 9.45 2.17
C LEU A 348 -19.25 8.53 1.16
N ILE A 349 -19.89 7.45 1.61
CA ILE A 349 -20.69 6.56 0.75
C ILE A 349 -21.86 7.31 0.11
N LYS A 350 -22.57 8.17 0.86
CA LYS A 350 -23.61 9.04 0.26
C LYS A 350 -23.06 9.94 -0.84
N ARG A 351 -21.79 10.35 -0.74
CA ARG A 351 -21.13 11.25 -1.69
C ARG A 351 -20.58 10.55 -2.93
N PHE A 352 -20.00 9.35 -2.76
CA PHE A 352 -19.27 8.64 -3.81
C PHE A 352 -19.96 7.37 -4.30
N GLY A 353 -21.08 6.99 -3.69
CA GLY A 353 -21.69 5.67 -3.85
C GLY A 353 -20.91 4.60 -3.09
N ASN A 354 -21.21 3.33 -3.37
CA ASN A 354 -20.55 2.18 -2.74
C ASN A 354 -19.16 1.89 -3.33
N ASN A 355 -18.56 2.82 -4.08
CA ASN A 355 -17.24 2.63 -4.68
C ASN A 355 -16.15 2.70 -3.58
N PRO A 356 -15.45 1.60 -3.28
CA PRO A 356 -14.51 1.56 -2.15
C PRO A 356 -13.26 2.42 -2.39
N ILE A 357 -12.87 2.64 -3.64
CA ILE A 357 -11.71 3.46 -4.01
C ILE A 357 -11.98 4.94 -3.73
N LEU A 358 -13.12 5.46 -4.19
CA LEU A 358 -13.50 6.85 -3.98
C LEU A 358 -13.80 7.14 -2.50
N VAL A 359 -14.47 6.22 -1.81
CA VAL A 359 -14.77 6.35 -0.37
C VAL A 359 -13.47 6.39 0.44
N SER A 360 -12.53 5.46 0.21
CA SER A 360 -11.25 5.43 0.92
C SER A 360 -10.34 6.61 0.56
N ALA A 361 -10.34 7.07 -0.70
CA ALA A 361 -9.66 8.29 -1.10
C ALA A 361 -10.20 9.52 -0.37
N GLY A 362 -11.53 9.61 -0.24
CA GLY A 362 -12.20 10.68 0.50
C GLY A 362 -11.94 10.63 2.01
N TYR A 363 -11.75 9.44 2.57
CA TYR A 363 -11.40 9.24 3.97
C TYR A 363 -9.97 9.73 4.25
N ASN A 364 -8.98 9.23 3.50
CA ASN A 364 -7.56 9.52 3.72
C ASN A 364 -7.16 10.94 3.28
N ALA A 365 -7.64 11.38 2.12
CA ALA A 365 -7.17 12.61 1.48
C ALA A 365 -8.16 13.78 1.65
N GLY A 366 -9.33 13.51 2.24
CA GLY A 366 -10.46 14.44 2.33
C GLY A 366 -11.34 14.41 1.08
N PRO A 367 -12.66 14.61 1.21
CA PRO A 367 -13.62 14.34 0.14
C PRO A 367 -13.54 15.31 -1.05
N GLY A 368 -12.85 16.44 -0.92
CA GLY A 368 -12.64 17.38 -2.02
C GLY A 368 -11.65 16.87 -3.08
N ARG A 369 -10.69 16.04 -2.70
CA ARG A 369 -9.63 15.55 -3.61
C ARG A 369 -10.13 14.56 -4.67
N PRO A 370 -10.81 13.45 -4.34
CA PRO A 370 -11.35 12.56 -5.36
C PRO A 370 -12.33 13.28 -6.31
N LEU A 371 -13.14 14.24 -5.81
CA LEU A 371 -13.97 15.07 -6.69
C LEU A 371 -13.16 15.94 -7.65
N ARG A 372 -12.01 16.46 -7.22
CA ARG A 372 -11.12 17.22 -8.09
C ARG A 372 -10.51 16.31 -9.16
N TRP A 373 -9.98 15.16 -8.77
CA TRP A 373 -9.39 14.20 -9.71
C TRP A 373 -10.41 13.69 -10.73
N MET A 374 -11.65 13.43 -10.31
CA MET A 374 -12.73 13.05 -11.24
C MET A 374 -13.04 14.15 -12.26
N ARG A 375 -13.01 15.43 -11.86
CA ARG A 375 -13.18 16.55 -12.80
C ARG A 375 -12.01 16.72 -13.76
N GLU A 376 -10.79 16.46 -13.28
CA GLU A 376 -9.56 16.63 -14.07
C GLU A 376 -9.34 15.46 -15.04
N ARG A 377 -9.82 14.25 -14.72
CA ARG A 377 -9.41 13.00 -15.40
C ARG A 377 -10.56 12.06 -15.77
N GLY A 378 -11.80 12.47 -15.50
CA GLY A 378 -12.98 11.63 -15.68
C GLY A 378 -13.37 10.85 -14.41
N ASP A 379 -14.64 10.48 -14.34
CA ASP A 379 -15.22 9.72 -13.25
C ASP A 379 -14.95 8.22 -13.47
N PRO A 380 -14.17 7.54 -12.61
CA PRO A 380 -13.77 6.14 -12.83
C PRO A 380 -14.91 5.14 -12.59
N ARG A 381 -16.12 5.62 -12.29
CA ARG A 381 -17.34 4.80 -12.24
C ARG A 381 -17.99 4.65 -13.61
N THR A 382 -17.60 5.44 -14.61
CA THR A 382 -18.06 5.29 -16.00
C THR A 382 -17.18 4.29 -16.75
N ALA A 383 -17.67 3.79 -17.88
CA ALA A 383 -16.91 2.83 -18.69
C ALA A 383 -15.71 3.47 -19.44
N ASP A 384 -15.66 4.80 -19.52
CA ASP A 384 -14.66 5.52 -20.29
C ASP A 384 -13.32 5.68 -19.55
N VAL A 385 -13.30 5.41 -18.25
CA VAL A 385 -12.13 5.60 -17.38
C VAL A 385 -11.83 4.27 -16.68
N ASP A 386 -10.66 3.70 -16.99
CA ASP A 386 -10.19 2.50 -16.30
C ASP A 386 -9.86 2.83 -14.83
N MET A 387 -10.45 2.07 -13.91
CA MET A 387 -10.28 2.31 -12.47
C MET A 387 -8.84 2.06 -12.00
N ILE A 388 -8.11 1.11 -12.60
CA ILE A 388 -6.74 0.79 -12.21
C ILE A 388 -5.83 1.93 -12.63
N ASP A 389 -5.98 2.43 -13.86
CA ASP A 389 -5.22 3.58 -14.33
C ASP A 389 -5.55 4.83 -13.50
N TRP A 390 -6.84 5.05 -13.16
CA TRP A 390 -7.26 6.15 -12.30
C TRP A 390 -6.59 6.11 -10.92
N ILE A 391 -6.48 4.92 -10.31
CA ILE A 391 -5.74 4.72 -9.06
C ILE A 391 -4.26 5.08 -9.27
N GLU A 392 -3.63 4.56 -10.33
CA GLU A 392 -2.21 4.83 -10.61
C GLU A 392 -1.90 6.32 -10.86
N HIS A 393 -2.90 7.10 -11.27
CA HIS A 393 -2.79 8.54 -11.41
C HIS A 393 -2.93 9.33 -10.12
N ILE A 394 -3.41 8.74 -9.01
CA ILE A 394 -3.54 9.44 -7.72
C ILE A 394 -2.19 10.10 -7.38
N PRO A 395 -2.09 11.44 -7.25
CA PRO A 395 -0.78 12.11 -7.13
C PRO A 395 -0.04 11.83 -5.83
N PHE A 396 -0.76 11.46 -4.78
CA PHE A 396 -0.18 11.18 -3.47
C PHE A 396 0.09 9.69 -3.33
N ASP A 397 1.36 9.30 -3.24
CA ASP A 397 1.75 7.89 -3.07
C ASP A 397 1.10 7.25 -1.84
N GLU A 398 0.97 8.01 -0.75
CA GLU A 398 0.27 7.57 0.46
C GLU A 398 -1.19 7.22 0.15
N THR A 399 -1.94 8.13 -0.50
CA THR A 399 -3.35 7.88 -0.84
C THR A 399 -3.49 6.77 -1.87
N ARG A 400 -2.60 6.70 -2.88
CA ARG A 400 -2.60 5.63 -3.88
C ARG A 400 -2.45 4.26 -3.22
N ASN A 401 -1.49 4.14 -2.32
CA ASN A 401 -1.33 2.91 -1.54
C ASN A 401 -2.53 2.67 -0.62
N TYR A 402 -3.02 3.69 0.07
CA TYR A 402 -4.14 3.59 1.01
C TYR A 402 -5.39 2.99 0.36
N VAL A 403 -5.80 3.50 -0.82
CA VAL A 403 -7.02 3.00 -1.48
C VAL A 403 -6.90 1.54 -1.89
N MET A 404 -5.71 1.12 -2.38
CA MET A 404 -5.43 -0.27 -2.71
C MET A 404 -5.49 -1.16 -1.47
N ARG A 405 -4.91 -0.71 -0.35
CA ARG A 405 -4.91 -1.44 0.94
C ARG A 405 -6.29 -1.62 1.54
N VAL A 406 -7.14 -0.61 1.43
CA VAL A 406 -8.52 -0.73 1.90
C VAL A 406 -9.29 -1.69 1.00
N ALA A 407 -9.20 -1.51 -0.33
CA ALA A 407 -9.93 -2.35 -1.28
C ALA A 407 -9.53 -3.83 -1.21
N GLU A 408 -8.23 -4.15 -1.18
CA GLU A 408 -7.75 -5.54 -1.10
C GLU A 408 -8.21 -6.26 0.19
N SER A 409 -8.47 -5.51 1.26
CA SER A 409 -8.91 -6.06 2.54
C SER A 409 -10.39 -6.46 2.54
N LEU A 410 -11.22 -5.89 1.66
CA LEU A 410 -12.67 -6.13 1.62
C LEU A 410 -13.05 -7.59 1.35
N PRO A 411 -12.57 -8.26 0.27
CA PRO A 411 -12.90 -9.67 0.04
C PRO A 411 -12.34 -10.57 1.15
N VAL A 412 -11.18 -10.24 1.71
CA VAL A 412 -10.59 -11.02 2.81
C VAL A 412 -11.46 -10.90 4.06
N TYR A 413 -11.86 -9.70 4.47
CA TYR A 413 -12.75 -9.53 5.62
C TYR A 413 -14.13 -10.17 5.40
N ARG A 414 -14.69 -10.14 4.18
CA ARG A 414 -15.91 -10.90 3.86
C ARG A 414 -15.71 -12.40 4.04
N ALA A 415 -14.57 -12.95 3.61
CA ALA A 415 -14.24 -14.36 3.82
C ALA A 415 -14.08 -14.70 5.31
N ARG A 416 -13.42 -13.83 6.06
CA ARG A 416 -13.25 -13.96 7.52
C ARG A 416 -14.56 -13.91 8.29
N LEU A 417 -15.47 -13.00 7.92
CA LEU A 417 -16.75 -12.82 8.58
C LEU A 417 -17.75 -13.93 8.23
N SER A 418 -17.79 -14.37 6.96
CA SER A 418 -18.72 -15.40 6.50
C SER A 418 -18.21 -16.83 6.71
N GLY A 419 -16.90 -17.00 6.87
CA GLY A 419 -16.23 -18.30 6.88
C GLY A 419 -16.31 -19.04 5.53
N LYS A 420 -16.58 -18.33 4.44
CA LYS A 420 -16.72 -18.87 3.08
C LYS A 420 -15.90 -18.05 2.09
N THR A 421 -15.41 -18.71 1.04
CA THR A 421 -14.80 -18.05 -0.12
C THR A 421 -15.59 -18.40 -1.39
N GLY A 422 -15.26 -17.74 -2.49
CA GLY A 422 -15.86 -17.97 -3.79
C GLY A 422 -15.20 -17.11 -4.86
N ASN A 423 -15.79 -17.09 -6.05
CA ASN A 423 -15.33 -16.20 -7.11
C ASN A 423 -15.56 -14.74 -6.70
N THR A 424 -14.57 -13.90 -6.93
CA THR A 424 -14.67 -12.45 -6.75
C THR A 424 -14.75 -11.78 -8.11
N SER A 425 -15.50 -10.68 -8.18
CA SER A 425 -15.44 -9.74 -9.31
C SER A 425 -14.81 -8.46 -8.79
N PHE A 426 -13.55 -8.56 -8.38
CA PHE A 426 -12.84 -7.50 -7.68
C PHE A 426 -12.71 -6.25 -8.56
N SER A 427 -12.47 -6.41 -9.86
CA SER A 427 -12.43 -5.32 -10.84
C SER A 427 -13.74 -4.52 -10.90
N LYS A 428 -14.89 -5.20 -10.87
CA LYS A 428 -16.21 -4.57 -10.84
C LYS A 428 -16.49 -3.89 -9.50
N GLU A 429 -16.12 -4.53 -8.40
CA GLU A 429 -16.28 -3.99 -7.05
C GLU A 429 -15.50 -2.68 -6.88
N ILE A 430 -14.24 -2.63 -7.33
CA ILE A 430 -13.44 -1.40 -7.25
C ILE A 430 -13.97 -0.32 -8.19
N ALA A 431 -14.59 -0.68 -9.32
CA ALA A 431 -15.29 0.25 -10.21
C ALA A 431 -16.65 0.73 -9.64
N GLY A 432 -17.19 0.05 -8.62
CA GLY A 432 -18.48 0.34 -8.02
C GLY A 432 -19.68 -0.16 -8.84
N GLN A 433 -19.49 -1.25 -9.59
CA GLN A 433 -20.47 -1.87 -10.49
C GLN A 433 -21.09 -3.15 -9.94
#